data_AF-A0A2G4GSR3-F1
#
_entry.id   AF-A0A2G4GSR3-F1
#
_cell.length_a   1.000
_cell.length_b   1.000
_cell.length_c   1.000
_cell.angle_alpha   90.00
_cell.angle_beta   90.00
_cell.angle_gamma   90.00
#
_symmetry.space_group_name_H-M   'P 1'
#
loop_
_entity.id
_entity.type
_entity.pdbx_description
1 polymer ?
#
loop_
_entity_poly.entity_id
_entity_poly.type
_entity_poly.pdbx_seq_one_letter_code
_entity_poly.pdbx_strand_id
1 'polypeptide(L)'
;MSTKRIKSTQLGAEIDLDIFAIHAQIPPHYMAWCLDDTFSSKFQRQDDTFSVFLSKIIESKHVEYYFEGSESVCEIWLVENKGSDGLLYSGKPTPDYWLLLRAADELGGTEEWLNGLKTIQSIQMSYIFPIEKHVKLTWLRALSHL
;
A
#
# COMPACT_ATOMS: atom_id res chain seq x y z
N MET A 1 -35.34 23.77 -2.27
CA MET A 1 -34.18 23.13 -2.91
C MET A 1 -34.06 21.72 -2.35
N SER A 2 -34.24 20.69 -3.18
CA SER A 2 -34.22 19.29 -2.74
C SER A 2 -32.83 18.72 -3.01
N THR A 3 -32.01 18.61 -1.97
CA THR A 3 -30.72 17.93 -2.04
C THR A 3 -31.00 16.43 -2.07
N LYS A 4 -31.04 15.87 -3.29
CA LYS A 4 -31.09 14.42 -3.49
C LYS A 4 -29.82 13.81 -2.87
N ARG A 5 -29.97 13.17 -1.70
CA ARG A 5 -29.00 12.20 -1.18
C ARG A 5 -28.85 11.09 -2.20
N ILE A 6 -27.72 11.06 -2.90
CA ILE A 6 -27.31 9.91 -3.69
C ILE A 6 -26.93 8.83 -2.67
N LYS A 7 -27.80 7.85 -2.46
CA LYS A 7 -27.47 6.63 -1.72
C LYS A 7 -26.55 5.80 -2.62
N SER A 8 -25.24 5.93 -2.43
CA SER A 8 -24.28 4.99 -3.01
C SER A 8 -24.59 3.61 -2.45
N THR A 9 -24.92 2.67 -3.34
CA THR A 9 -25.18 1.28 -3.00
C THR A 9 -23.91 0.49 -3.34
N GLN A 10 -22.80 0.83 -2.69
CA GLN A 10 -21.55 0.05 -2.79
C GLN A 10 -21.47 -0.88 -1.58
N LEU A 11 -21.95 -2.10 -1.78
CA LEU A 11 -21.68 -3.22 -0.88
C LEU A 11 -20.23 -3.65 -1.08
N GLY A 12 -19.38 -3.21 -0.16
CA GLY A 12 -17.98 -3.60 -0.02
C GLY A 12 -17.34 -2.48 0.76
N ALA A 13 -17.03 -2.72 2.04
CA ALA A 13 -16.38 -1.73 2.90
C ALA A 13 -15.32 -0.98 2.09
N GLU A 14 -15.50 0.33 1.92
CA GLU A 14 -14.47 1.20 1.37
C GLU A 14 -13.29 1.06 2.33
N ILE A 15 -12.27 0.34 1.88
CA ILE A 15 -11.01 0.26 2.59
C ILE A 15 -10.43 1.66 2.48
N ASP A 16 -10.57 2.44 3.55
CA ASP A 16 -10.11 3.82 3.64
C ASP A 16 -8.58 3.84 3.79
N LEU A 17 -7.91 3.64 2.67
CA LEU A 17 -6.45 3.62 2.57
C LEU A 17 -5.98 4.59 1.50
N ASP A 18 -4.96 5.35 1.88
CA ASP A 18 -4.12 6.06 0.93
C ASP A 18 -3.08 5.12 0.38
N ILE A 19 -3.10 4.91 -0.94
CA ILE A 19 -2.27 3.92 -1.62
C ILE A 19 -1.26 4.63 -2.51
N PHE A 20 0.02 4.37 -2.28
CA PHE A 20 1.12 4.87 -3.10
C PHE A 20 1.72 3.72 -3.91
N ALA A 21 1.95 3.98 -5.18
CA ALA A 21 2.73 3.13 -6.06
C ALA A 21 4.17 3.64 -6.10
N ILE A 22 5.13 2.76 -5.82
CA ILE A 22 6.55 3.10 -5.75
C ILE A 22 7.33 2.26 -6.77
N HIS A 23 8.21 2.93 -7.51
CA HIS A 23 9.17 2.32 -8.42
C HIS A 23 10.56 2.50 -7.83
N ALA A 24 11.17 1.37 -7.46
CA ALA A 24 12.44 1.32 -6.76
C ALA A 24 13.10 -0.04 -7.01
N GLN A 25 14.24 -0.04 -7.70
CA GLN A 25 15.02 -1.26 -7.95
C GLN A 25 15.94 -1.62 -6.77
N ILE A 26 15.39 -1.66 -5.57
CA ILE A 26 16.10 -2.04 -4.33
C ILE A 26 15.40 -3.20 -3.63
N PRO A 27 16.08 -3.93 -2.71
CA PRO A 27 15.45 -4.99 -1.92
C PRO A 27 14.41 -4.47 -0.90
N PRO A 28 13.40 -5.28 -0.50
CA PRO A 28 12.33 -4.84 0.40
C PRO A 28 12.81 -4.37 1.78
N HIS A 29 13.81 -5.05 2.35
CA HIS A 29 14.38 -4.66 3.64
C HIS A 29 15.06 -3.28 3.58
N TYR A 30 15.67 -2.95 2.45
CA TYR A 30 16.30 -1.65 2.26
C TYR A 30 15.25 -0.56 2.02
N MET A 31 14.16 -0.88 1.31
CA MET A 31 13.01 0.03 1.18
C MET A 31 12.40 0.35 2.55
N ALA A 32 12.13 -0.67 3.38
CA ALA A 32 11.62 -0.49 4.73
C ALA A 32 12.54 0.42 5.56
N TRP A 33 13.86 0.19 5.50
CA TRP A 33 14.83 1.05 6.17
C TRP A 33 14.82 2.50 5.66
N CYS A 34 14.71 2.73 4.35
CA CYS A 34 14.62 4.08 3.80
C CYS A 34 13.35 4.83 4.27
N LEU A 35 12.23 4.10 4.38
CA LEU A 35 10.98 4.67 4.91
C LEU A 35 11.08 4.95 6.41
N ASP A 36 11.78 4.10 7.16
CA ASP A 36 12.05 4.32 8.59
C ASP A 36 12.92 5.57 8.79
N ASP A 37 13.97 5.74 8.01
CA ASP A 37 14.86 6.91 8.07
C ASP A 37 14.14 8.22 7.71
N THR A 38 13.21 8.16 6.75
CA THR A 38 12.49 9.35 6.25
C THR A 38 11.29 9.72 7.13
N PHE A 39 10.51 8.73 7.57
CA PHE A 39 9.21 8.93 8.20
C PHE A 39 9.14 8.45 9.66
N SER A 40 10.23 7.88 10.19
CA SER A 40 10.22 7.21 11.50
C SER A 40 9.14 6.13 11.61
N SER A 41 8.86 5.45 10.50
CA SER A 41 7.75 4.51 10.33
C SER A 41 7.99 3.12 10.92
N LYS A 42 9.18 2.82 11.46
CA LYS A 42 9.53 1.63 12.26
C LYS A 42 8.87 0.32 11.79
N PHE A 43 8.98 0.02 10.49
CA PHE A 43 8.37 -1.17 9.90
C PHE A 43 8.89 -2.48 10.52
N GLN A 44 7.98 -3.41 10.74
CA GLN A 44 8.29 -4.79 11.13
C GLN A 44 7.92 -5.75 10.02
N ARG A 45 8.91 -6.51 9.55
CA ARG A 45 8.66 -7.63 8.63
C ARG A 45 7.79 -8.66 9.35
N GLN A 46 6.68 -9.04 8.74
CA GLN A 46 5.84 -10.11 9.26
C GLN A 46 6.50 -11.47 8.98
N ASP A 47 6.44 -12.37 9.97
CA ASP A 47 7.03 -13.70 9.86
C ASP A 47 6.30 -14.55 8.81
N ASP A 48 4.97 -14.47 8.82
CA ASP A 48 4.11 -15.17 7.88
C ASP A 48 3.93 -14.37 6.58
N THR A 49 3.83 -15.11 5.48
CA THR A 49 3.43 -14.55 4.19
C THR A 49 1.92 -14.60 4.05
N PHE A 50 1.32 -13.57 3.44
CA PHE A 50 -0.06 -13.66 3.00
C PHE A 50 -0.14 -14.29 1.59
N SER A 51 -1.26 -14.95 1.31
CA SER A 51 -1.46 -15.70 0.07
C SER A 51 -2.53 -15.05 -0.80
N VAL A 52 -2.26 -14.92 -2.09
CA VAL A 52 -3.15 -14.32 -3.08
C VAL A 52 -3.31 -15.25 -4.27
N PHE A 53 -4.55 -15.58 -4.60
CA PHE A 53 -4.87 -16.34 -5.82
C PHE A 53 -4.87 -15.40 -7.03
N LEU A 54 -3.79 -15.42 -7.81
CA LEU A 54 -3.66 -14.67 -9.07
C LEU A 54 -4.53 -15.27 -10.19
N SER A 55 -4.83 -16.57 -10.07
CA SER A 55 -5.80 -17.29 -10.89
C SER A 55 -6.40 -18.44 -10.08
N LYS A 56 -7.30 -19.23 -10.69
CA LYS A 56 -7.88 -20.42 -10.03
C LYS A 56 -6.85 -21.46 -9.59
N ILE A 57 -5.64 -21.42 -10.15
CA ILE A 57 -4.61 -22.44 -9.97
C ILE A 57 -3.27 -21.89 -9.48
N ILE A 58 -3.07 -20.56 -9.53
CA ILE A 58 -1.83 -19.91 -9.14
C ILE A 58 -2.09 -19.14 -7.86
N GLU A 59 -1.54 -19.66 -6.77
CA GLU A 59 -1.39 -18.97 -5.49
C GLU A 59 -0.01 -18.33 -5.46
N SER A 60 0.08 -17.05 -5.09
CA SER A 60 1.33 -16.34 -4.89
C SER A 60 1.42 -15.90 -3.44
N LYS A 61 2.60 -16.10 -2.84
CA LYS A 61 2.90 -15.70 -1.47
C LYS A 61 3.70 -14.42 -1.45
N HIS A 62 3.34 -13.52 -0.55
CA HIS A 62 3.93 -12.19 -0.42
C HIS A 62 4.30 -11.91 1.03
N VAL A 63 5.42 -11.24 1.22
CA VAL A 63 5.84 -10.73 2.53
C VAL A 63 5.30 -9.33 2.67
N GLU A 64 4.69 -9.05 3.82
CA GLU A 64 4.32 -7.69 4.21
C GLU A 64 5.24 -7.16 5.31
N TYR A 65 5.50 -5.87 5.25
CA TYR A 65 6.07 -5.11 6.34
C TYR A 65 4.94 -4.25 6.90
N TYR A 66 4.75 -4.28 8.21
CA TYR A 66 3.66 -3.59 8.87
C TYR A 66 4.19 -2.73 10.02
N PHE A 67 3.59 -1.57 10.18
CA PHE A 67 3.77 -0.71 11.31
C PHE A 67 2.40 -0.40 11.92
N GLU A 68 2.19 -0.94 13.12
CA GLU A 68 1.11 -0.54 14.00
C GLU A 68 1.53 0.78 14.64
N GLY A 69 0.92 1.88 14.19
CA GLY A 69 1.01 3.14 14.91
C GLY A 69 0.40 3.03 16.33
N SER A 70 0.56 4.05 17.16
CA SER A 70 -0.26 4.23 18.36
C SER A 70 -1.70 4.62 18.02
N GLU A 71 -2.60 4.75 19.02
CA GLU A 71 -4.01 5.18 18.82
C GLU A 71 -4.19 6.50 18.02
N SER A 72 -3.13 7.29 17.90
CA SER A 72 -3.06 8.56 17.16
C SER A 72 -2.08 8.55 15.97
N VAL A 73 -1.62 7.37 15.54
CA VAL A 73 -0.61 7.24 14.47
C VAL A 73 -1.12 6.22 13.45
N CYS A 74 -1.01 6.62 12.19
CA CYS A 74 -1.35 5.86 11.00
C CYS A 74 -0.80 4.42 11.03
N GLU A 75 -1.65 3.46 10.70
CA GLU A 75 -1.22 2.11 10.35
C GLU A 75 -0.64 2.10 8.94
N ILE A 76 0.50 1.43 8.77
CA ILE A 76 1.23 1.48 7.51
C ILE A 76 1.63 0.08 7.06
N TRP A 77 1.39 -0.21 5.78
CA TRP A 77 1.83 -1.45 5.13
C TRP A 77 2.78 -1.13 3.99
N LEU A 78 3.86 -1.90 3.89
CA LEU A 78 4.73 -1.95 2.72
C LEU A 78 4.72 -3.37 2.16
N VAL A 79 4.41 -3.48 0.87
CA VAL A 79 4.26 -4.77 0.18
C VAL A 79 5.02 -4.73 -1.14
N GLU A 80 5.86 -5.73 -1.39
CA GLU A 80 6.47 -5.91 -2.70
C GLU A 80 5.42 -6.42 -3.69
N ASN A 81 5.33 -5.77 -4.85
CA ASN A 81 4.37 -6.15 -5.89
C ASN A 81 4.64 -7.57 -6.41
N LYS A 82 5.92 -8.01 -6.39
CA LYS A 82 6.35 -9.34 -6.79
C LYS A 82 6.32 -10.31 -5.60
N GLY A 83 5.71 -11.47 -5.81
CA GLY A 83 5.70 -12.59 -4.86
C GLY A 83 6.37 -13.83 -5.43
N SER A 84 6.05 -14.98 -4.84
CA SER A 84 6.62 -16.28 -5.25
C SER A 84 6.27 -16.68 -6.69
N ASP A 85 5.03 -16.41 -7.13
CA ASP A 85 4.48 -16.96 -8.37
C ASP A 85 3.89 -15.90 -9.31
N GLY A 86 4.00 -14.61 -8.96
CA GLY A 86 3.59 -13.52 -9.84
C GLY A 86 3.53 -12.15 -9.20
N LEU A 87 2.74 -11.27 -9.81
CA LEU A 87 2.56 -9.88 -9.39
C LEU A 87 1.18 -9.65 -8.80
N LEU A 88 1.08 -8.86 -7.74
CA LEU A 88 -0.19 -8.38 -7.18
C LEU A 88 -0.95 -7.48 -8.17
N TYR A 89 -0.20 -6.75 -9.00
CA TYR A 89 -0.75 -5.89 -10.05
C TYR A 89 0.22 -5.79 -11.24
N SER A 90 -0.33 -5.98 -12.44
CA SER A 90 0.43 -6.02 -13.71
C SER A 90 0.14 -4.84 -14.64
N GLY A 91 -0.65 -3.85 -14.21
CA GLY A 91 -0.92 -2.66 -15.01
C GLY A 91 0.33 -1.80 -15.20
N LYS A 92 0.43 -1.09 -16.33
CA LYS A 92 1.58 -0.22 -16.64
C LYS A 92 1.36 1.24 -16.19
N PRO A 93 2.39 1.94 -15.66
CA PRO A 93 3.68 1.37 -15.27
C PRO A 93 3.51 0.45 -14.06
N THR A 94 4.18 -0.70 -14.08
CA THR A 94 4.08 -1.72 -13.03
C THR A 94 4.92 -1.30 -11.83
N PRO A 95 4.34 -1.05 -10.65
CA PRO A 95 5.10 -0.66 -9.48
C PRO A 95 5.91 -1.83 -8.94
N ASP A 96 7.00 -1.50 -8.24
CA ASP A 96 7.82 -2.46 -7.52
C ASP A 96 7.26 -2.67 -6.10
N TYR A 97 6.73 -1.60 -5.49
CA TYR A 97 6.19 -1.62 -4.14
C TYR A 97 4.84 -0.89 -4.04
N TRP A 98 4.05 -1.35 -3.07
CA TRP A 98 2.84 -0.71 -2.59
C TRP A 98 3.08 -0.23 -1.17
N LEU A 99 2.83 1.05 -0.93
CA LEU A 99 2.80 1.63 0.41
C LEU A 99 1.35 2.05 0.69
N LEU A 100 0.79 1.56 1.80
CA LEU A 100 -0.60 1.78 2.18
C LEU A 100 -0.65 2.42 3.55
N LEU A 101 -1.47 3.46 3.69
CA LEU A 101 -1.62 4.21 4.91
C LEU A 101 -3.09 4.28 5.29
N ARG A 102 -3.41 3.97 6.55
CA ARG A 102 -4.73 4.23 7.12
C ARG A 102 -4.70 5.55 7.89
N ALA A 103 -5.59 6.49 7.55
CA ALA A 103 -5.66 7.81 8.18
C ALA A 103 -4.39 8.67 7.98
N ALA A 104 -3.91 8.82 6.74
CA ALA A 104 -2.72 9.64 6.45
C ALA A 104 -2.90 11.13 6.82
N ASP A 105 -4.14 11.63 6.90
CA ASP A 105 -4.46 13.00 7.31
C ASP A 105 -3.88 13.40 8.67
N GLU A 106 -3.73 12.43 9.59
CA GLU A 106 -3.13 12.67 10.92
C GLU A 106 -1.60 12.89 10.84
N LEU A 107 -0.97 12.53 9.73
CA LEU A 107 0.47 12.65 9.46
C LEU A 107 0.77 13.69 8.37
N GLY A 108 -0.05 14.73 8.26
CA GLY A 108 0.14 15.79 7.27
C GLY A 108 -0.47 15.49 5.90
N GLY A 109 -1.16 14.36 5.77
CA GLY A 109 -1.89 13.96 4.58
C GLY A 109 -1.02 13.35 3.49
N THR A 110 -1.69 12.96 2.40
CA THR A 110 -1.06 12.24 1.29
C THR A 110 0.03 13.03 0.55
N GLU A 111 -0.06 14.36 0.53
CA GLU A 111 0.93 15.21 -0.13
C GLU A 111 2.28 15.22 0.60
N GLU A 112 2.28 15.27 1.93
CA GLU A 112 3.51 15.27 2.72
C GLU A 112 4.26 13.95 2.55
N TRP A 113 3.54 12.83 2.61
CA TRP A 113 4.07 11.50 2.31
C TRP A 113 4.63 11.39 0.90
N LEU A 114 3.89 11.86 -0.10
CA LEU A 114 4.37 11.85 -1.48
C LEU A 114 5.66 12.67 -1.64
N ASN A 115 5.75 13.81 -0.96
CA ASN A 115 6.94 14.66 -1.01
C ASN A 115 8.12 14.01 -0.31
N GLY A 116 7.92 13.38 0.86
CA GLY A 116 8.96 12.60 1.55
C GLY A 116 9.45 11.42 0.70
N LEU A 117 8.56 10.69 0.02
CA LEU A 117 8.98 9.60 -0.87
C LEU A 117 9.88 10.09 -2.01
N LYS A 118 9.68 11.31 -2.49
CA LYS A 118 10.51 11.90 -3.56
C LYS A 118 11.91 12.32 -3.08
N THR A 119 12.15 12.43 -1.77
CA THR A 119 13.49 12.77 -1.24
C THR A 119 14.38 11.54 -1.11
N ILE A 120 13.79 10.33 -1.09
CA ILE A 120 14.50 9.06 -1.01
C ILE A 120 15.20 8.78 -2.35
N GLN A 121 16.53 8.89 -2.38
CA GLN A 121 17.32 8.77 -3.63
C GLN A 121 17.18 7.44 -4.36
N SER A 122 16.86 6.36 -3.65
CA SER A 122 16.68 5.03 -4.23
C SER A 122 15.33 4.83 -4.92
N ILE A 123 14.36 5.72 -4.70
CA ILE A 123 13.05 5.73 -5.37
C ILE A 123 13.19 6.48 -6.71
N GLN A 124 12.92 5.79 -7.82
CA GLN A 124 12.92 6.42 -9.13
C GLN A 124 11.62 7.21 -9.39
N MET A 125 10.49 6.71 -8.87
CA MET A 125 9.19 7.35 -9.03
C MET A 125 8.22 6.90 -7.92
N SER A 126 7.44 7.83 -7.42
CA SER A 126 6.31 7.55 -6.51
C SER A 126 5.10 8.40 -6.89
N TYR A 127 3.90 7.84 -6.73
CA TYR A 127 2.65 8.56 -6.97
C TYR A 127 1.49 7.95 -6.18
N ILE A 128 0.46 8.77 -5.93
CA ILE A 128 -0.81 8.32 -5.34
C ILE A 128 -1.54 7.48 -6.39
N PHE A 129 -1.87 6.24 -6.04
CA PHE A 129 -2.55 5.33 -6.93
C PHE A 129 -4.04 5.73 -7.07
N PRO A 130 -4.57 5.89 -8.29
CA PRO A 130 -5.90 6.47 -8.49
C PRO A 130 -7.02 5.65 -7.84
N ILE A 131 -7.90 6.32 -7.09
CA ILE A 131 -9.01 5.71 -6.33
C ILE A 131 -9.89 4.85 -7.23
N GLU A 132 -10.19 5.29 -8.45
CA GLU A 132 -11.01 4.54 -9.40
C GLU A 132 -10.38 3.20 -9.85
N LYS A 133 -9.08 3.00 -9.58
CA LYS A 133 -8.36 1.75 -9.86
C LYS A 133 -8.17 0.87 -8.63
N HIS A 134 -8.53 1.34 -7.43
CA HIS A 134 -8.41 0.54 -6.19
C HIS A 134 -9.20 -0.77 -6.26
N VAL A 135 -10.31 -0.79 -6.99
CA VAL A 135 -11.10 -2.01 -7.28
C VAL A 135 -10.31 -3.13 -7.94
N LYS A 136 -9.14 -2.82 -8.54
CA LYS A 136 -8.24 -3.79 -9.16
C LYS A 136 -7.25 -4.41 -8.16
N LEU A 137 -7.13 -3.85 -6.97
CA LEU A 137 -6.25 -4.33 -5.89
C LEU A 137 -7.03 -5.30 -5.01
N THR A 138 -7.45 -6.42 -5.59
CA THR A 138 -8.25 -7.43 -4.88
C THR A 138 -7.51 -8.09 -3.72
N TRP A 139 -6.18 -8.02 -3.73
CA TRP A 139 -5.28 -8.55 -2.72
C TRP A 139 -5.29 -7.76 -1.40
N LEU A 140 -5.83 -6.54 -1.35
CA LEU A 140 -5.89 -5.75 -0.12
C LEU A 140 -6.55 -6.51 1.03
N ARG A 141 -7.60 -7.29 0.73
CA ARG A 141 -8.34 -8.09 1.71
C ARG A 141 -7.55 -9.30 2.26
N ALA A 142 -6.38 -9.57 1.72
CA ALA A 142 -5.51 -10.66 2.16
C ALA A 142 -4.41 -10.19 3.12
N LEU A 143 -4.26 -8.88 3.35
CA LEU A 143 -3.32 -8.34 4.33
C LEU A 143 -3.71 -8.78 5.74
N SER A 144 -2.72 -9.13 6.57
CA SER A 144 -3.00 -9.81 7.84
C SER A 144 -3.63 -8.90 8.90
N HIS A 145 -3.43 -7.58 8.76
CA HIS A 145 -3.82 -6.56 9.75
C HIS A 145 -4.92 -5.60 9.26
N LEU A 146 -5.64 -5.95 8.18
CA LEU A 146 -6.66 -5.08 7.59
C LEU A 146 -8.08 -5.29 8.12
#